data_AF-A0A957X6T1-F1
#
_entry.id   AF-A0A957X6T1-F1
#
_cell.length_a   1.000
_cell.length_b   1.000
_cell.length_c   1.000
_cell.angle_alpha   90.00
_cell.angle_beta   90.00
_cell.angle_gamma   90.00
#
_symmetry.space_group_name_H-M   'P 1'
#
loop_
_entity.id
_entity.type
_entity.pdbx_description
1 polymer ?
#
loop_
_entity_poly.entity_id
_entity_poly.type
_entity_poly.pdbx_seq_one_letter_code
_entity_poly.pdbx_strand_id
1 'polypeptide(L)'
;LLPELYRWRDQQQGQKLGTPARGPLQSFLSILEQELHTLEADMEAMYDNWFIQTCDNWVVPYIADLLGIDDDIVNIDYLPFTQRRRVANTLAYRRRKGVVAILEQVLWDVTNWHIRAVEFYQLLATTQHQQHLRPSTHVLIDTRDLVRLAALDTPFASAARTVELRRLQPPNNQVTTNAAPRTIQPTEQTHLGGKYQRDNVGLYFWRLRPYPVERGHTRRCGPNFFTFHPMGRARQLFNRPQSFQALTQSAGPIHMPIQLSRAMLAADLADYRATHDTTQPPRDLPANSTYYGPDRSMHITILARQLFDLPATLATSLRQAVPDAELAAWFAAHDSALPPPRDVATPPDETPPAQIIMLEADQRWQILDHLAGLTYTITRYAAQAGETGFQVMREERAIGPAEILSVNLPASAAAQTADLAAWQHYAAARNRMLVAIDPRVGRFAFLNATPHFDEEDLRVNYTYGFSSDIGGGPYPRRFQRDESWQQTCEILVAEGCTNSPSAAITAAGAVVAANNLPYAFHLWATYCDQVLNAGGKPRGLIRLLDNGCYALTDQAGAAPLWLPPTAELALVAEDGVQPTLIGHDGQFSVVFEQHTGPLVAALARGASQAADP
;
A
#
# COMPACT_ATOMS: atom_id res chain seq x y z
N LEU A 1 14.10 -33.51 33.36
CA LEU A 1 14.20 -32.63 34.55
C LEU A 1 15.14 -33.25 35.57
N LEU A 2 16.21 -32.54 35.95
CA LEU A 2 17.20 -33.01 36.94
C LEU A 2 16.57 -33.10 38.36
N PRO A 3 16.80 -34.17 39.15
CA PRO A 3 16.23 -34.29 40.49
C PRO A 3 16.66 -33.16 41.44
N GLU A 4 15.77 -32.77 42.34
CA GLU A 4 15.88 -31.58 43.20
C GLU A 4 17.12 -31.60 44.13
N LEU A 5 17.48 -32.79 44.64
CA LEU A 5 18.66 -32.98 45.48
C LEU A 5 19.97 -32.53 44.81
N TYR A 6 20.11 -32.77 43.51
CA TYR A 6 21.32 -32.41 42.76
C TYR A 6 21.39 -30.90 42.49
N ARG A 7 20.23 -30.25 42.26
CA ARG A 7 20.15 -28.79 42.10
C ARG A 7 20.57 -28.07 43.39
N TRP A 8 20.10 -28.55 44.53
CA TRP A 8 20.44 -27.99 45.84
C TRP A 8 21.94 -28.13 46.15
N ARG A 9 22.53 -29.32 45.90
CA ARG A 9 23.97 -29.54 46.12
C ARG A 9 24.84 -28.67 45.20
N ASP A 10 24.45 -28.54 43.93
CA ASP A 10 25.18 -27.73 42.96
C ASP A 10 25.20 -26.23 43.34
N GLN A 11 24.07 -25.73 43.83
CA GLN A 11 23.95 -24.35 44.30
C GLN A 11 24.82 -24.09 45.53
N GLN A 12 24.88 -25.03 46.49
CA GLN A 12 25.81 -24.92 47.63
C GLN A 12 27.27 -24.92 47.20
N GLN A 13 27.63 -25.71 46.20
CA GLN A 13 29.00 -25.77 45.67
C GLN A 13 29.38 -24.46 44.97
N GLY A 14 28.45 -23.88 44.18
CA GLY A 14 28.64 -22.58 43.53
C GLY A 14 28.84 -21.42 44.52
N GLN A 15 28.10 -21.42 45.64
CA GLN A 15 28.30 -20.45 46.73
C GLN A 15 29.69 -20.56 47.37
N LYS A 16 30.24 -21.77 47.52
CA LYS A 16 31.60 -21.99 48.05
C LYS A 16 32.71 -21.53 47.10
N LEU A 17 32.48 -21.58 45.79
CA LEU A 17 33.44 -21.18 44.75
C LEU A 17 33.39 -19.68 44.38
N GLY A 18 32.50 -18.89 45.00
CA GLY A 18 32.42 -17.43 44.78
C GLY A 18 31.65 -16.99 43.53
N THR A 19 31.00 -17.90 42.81
CA THR A 19 30.12 -17.61 41.67
C THR A 19 28.65 -17.88 42.05
N PRO A 20 27.90 -16.89 42.56
CA PRO A 20 26.55 -17.10 43.10
C PRO A 20 25.46 -17.31 42.03
N ALA A 21 25.76 -17.04 40.75
CA ALA A 21 24.76 -17.05 39.68
C ALA A 21 24.47 -18.44 39.08
N ARG A 22 25.45 -19.35 39.04
CA ARG A 22 25.31 -20.73 38.52
C ARG A 22 26.23 -21.69 39.27
N GLY A 23 25.74 -22.88 39.60
CA GLY A 23 26.57 -23.96 40.13
C GLY A 23 27.49 -24.56 39.06
N PRO A 24 28.56 -25.28 39.44
CA PRO A 24 29.48 -25.90 38.49
C PRO A 24 28.82 -26.94 37.56
N LEU A 25 27.88 -27.76 38.06
CA LEU A 25 27.13 -28.71 37.24
C LEU A 25 26.18 -27.99 36.28
N GLN A 26 25.49 -26.94 36.74
CA GLN A 26 24.65 -26.11 35.87
C GLN A 26 25.49 -25.43 34.76
N SER A 27 26.70 -24.98 35.07
CA SER A 27 27.59 -24.37 34.09
C SER A 27 28.05 -25.40 33.05
N PHE A 28 28.43 -26.59 33.49
CA PHE A 28 28.78 -27.70 32.59
C PHE A 28 27.60 -28.12 31.70
N LEU A 29 26.41 -28.31 32.29
CA LEU A 29 25.20 -28.65 31.55
C LEU A 29 24.80 -27.53 30.57
N SER A 30 25.03 -26.26 30.90
CA SER A 30 24.74 -25.16 29.96
C SER A 30 25.62 -25.18 28.72
N ILE A 31 26.87 -25.64 28.84
CA ILE A 31 27.76 -25.83 27.68
C ILE A 31 27.28 -27.02 26.85
N LEU A 32 26.93 -28.15 27.50
CA LEU A 32 26.37 -29.30 26.79
C LEU A 32 25.05 -28.99 26.09
N GLU A 33 24.19 -28.18 26.73
CA GLU A 33 22.94 -27.70 26.16
C GLU A 33 23.19 -26.83 24.92
N GLN A 34 24.20 -25.94 24.96
CA GLN A 34 24.57 -25.13 23.80
C GLN A 34 25.01 -25.97 22.60
N GLU A 35 25.85 -26.98 22.82
CA GLU A 35 26.30 -27.89 21.75
C GLU A 35 25.13 -28.76 21.24
N LEU A 36 24.24 -29.21 22.14
CA LEU A 36 23.05 -29.97 21.75
C LEU A 36 22.10 -29.13 20.91
N HIS A 37 21.83 -27.88 21.28
CA HIS A 37 21.05 -26.95 20.45
C HIS A 37 21.69 -26.71 19.09
N THR A 38 23.02 -26.65 19.02
CA THR A 38 23.75 -26.49 17.75
C THR A 38 23.55 -27.71 16.84
N LEU A 39 23.62 -28.92 17.40
CA LEU A 39 23.36 -30.16 16.66
C LEU A 39 21.89 -30.31 16.24
N GLU A 40 20.94 -29.98 17.12
CA GLU A 40 19.51 -30.00 16.81
C GLU A 40 19.20 -29.03 15.67
N ALA A 41 19.77 -27.82 15.70
CA ALA A 41 19.62 -26.84 14.63
C ALA A 41 20.22 -27.31 13.30
N ASP A 42 21.41 -27.96 13.31
CA ASP A 42 22.01 -28.52 12.10
C ASP A 42 21.18 -29.68 11.52
N MET A 43 20.62 -30.54 12.38
CA MET A 43 19.72 -31.60 11.96
C MET A 43 18.43 -31.05 11.33
N GLU A 44 17.83 -30.03 11.94
CA GLU A 44 16.64 -29.35 11.40
C GLU A 44 16.95 -28.70 10.04
N ALA A 45 18.08 -27.99 9.93
CA ALA A 45 18.57 -27.44 8.67
C ALA A 45 18.79 -28.53 7.61
N MET A 46 19.32 -29.70 7.98
CA MET A 46 19.50 -30.82 7.05
C MET A 46 18.17 -31.41 6.56
N TYR A 47 17.14 -31.45 7.40
CA TYR A 47 15.79 -31.83 6.97
C TYR A 47 15.17 -30.77 6.05
N ASP A 48 15.34 -29.48 6.36
CA ASP A 48 14.90 -28.39 5.49
C ASP A 48 15.58 -28.45 4.13
N ASN A 49 16.84 -28.87 4.09
CA ASN A 49 17.61 -29.07 2.87
C ASN A 49 17.01 -30.10 1.89
N TRP A 50 16.05 -30.92 2.31
CA TRP A 50 15.36 -31.85 1.40
C TRP A 50 14.27 -31.17 0.55
N PHE A 51 13.75 -30.02 0.97
CA PHE A 51 12.66 -29.33 0.29
C PHE A 51 13.15 -28.05 -0.38
N ILE A 52 12.94 -27.90 -1.70
CA ILE A 52 13.38 -26.71 -2.46
C ILE A 52 12.86 -25.36 -1.90
N GLN A 53 11.77 -25.40 -1.15
CA GLN A 53 11.15 -24.22 -0.53
C GLN A 53 11.91 -23.75 0.72
N THR A 54 12.43 -24.68 1.52
CA THR A 54 13.07 -24.40 2.81
C THR A 54 14.58 -24.64 2.81
N CYS A 55 15.12 -25.35 1.82
CA CYS A 55 16.55 -25.66 1.73
C CYS A 55 17.43 -24.42 1.75
N ASP A 56 18.70 -24.57 2.03
CA ASP A 56 19.71 -23.53 1.87
C ASP A 56 20.01 -23.27 0.39
N ASN A 57 20.50 -22.06 0.07
CA ASN A 57 20.82 -21.68 -1.31
C ASN A 57 21.87 -22.58 -1.96
N TRP A 58 22.82 -23.09 -1.16
CA TRP A 58 23.89 -23.96 -1.67
C TRP A 58 23.39 -25.35 -2.10
N VAL A 59 22.22 -25.79 -1.63
CA VAL A 59 21.62 -27.09 -1.99
C VAL A 59 20.88 -27.05 -3.32
N VAL A 60 20.37 -25.88 -3.71
CA VAL A 60 19.56 -25.68 -4.92
C VAL A 60 20.20 -26.26 -6.19
N PRO A 61 21.51 -26.09 -6.47
CA PRO A 61 22.14 -26.67 -7.64
C PRO A 61 22.11 -28.20 -7.67
N TYR A 62 22.23 -28.88 -6.52
CA TYR A 62 22.16 -30.34 -6.45
C TYR A 62 20.76 -30.87 -6.74
N ILE A 63 19.72 -30.18 -6.24
CA ILE A 63 18.33 -30.52 -6.59
C ILE A 63 18.07 -30.29 -8.08
N ALA A 64 18.66 -29.24 -8.64
CA ALA A 64 18.53 -28.93 -10.06
C ALA A 64 19.21 -29.97 -10.97
N ASP A 65 20.40 -30.45 -10.58
CA ASP A 65 21.12 -31.53 -11.25
C ASP A 65 20.30 -32.83 -11.25
N LEU A 66 19.64 -33.17 -10.14
CA LEU A 66 18.71 -34.30 -10.06
C LEU A 66 17.54 -34.17 -11.06
N LEU A 67 17.10 -32.94 -11.33
CA LEU A 67 16.07 -32.66 -12.32
C LEU A 67 16.64 -32.57 -13.75
N GLY A 68 17.95 -32.69 -13.96
CA GLY A 68 18.60 -32.53 -15.27
C GLY A 68 18.46 -31.11 -15.80
N ILE A 69 18.76 -30.12 -14.95
CA ILE A 69 18.88 -28.71 -15.32
C ILE A 69 20.38 -28.41 -15.41
N ASP A 70 20.94 -28.60 -16.61
CA ASP A 70 22.39 -28.54 -16.86
C ASP A 70 22.92 -27.11 -17.09
N ASP A 71 22.02 -26.11 -17.09
CA ASP A 71 22.45 -24.72 -17.21
C ASP A 71 23.25 -24.34 -15.96
N ASP A 72 24.38 -23.64 -16.13
CA ASP A 72 25.06 -22.97 -15.03
C ASP A 72 24.01 -22.16 -14.26
N ILE A 73 23.55 -22.69 -13.14
CA ILE A 73 22.80 -21.96 -12.13
C ILE A 73 23.82 -20.99 -11.59
N VAL A 74 23.99 -19.89 -12.33
CA VAL A 74 25.07 -18.96 -12.08
C VAL A 74 24.89 -18.52 -10.64
N ASN A 75 25.94 -18.70 -9.86
CA ASN A 75 26.06 -18.30 -8.47
C ASN A 75 26.02 -16.76 -8.38
N ILE A 76 24.87 -16.20 -8.77
CA ILE A 76 24.58 -14.78 -8.78
C ILE A 76 23.76 -14.57 -7.52
N ASP A 77 24.44 -14.14 -6.47
CA ASP A 77 23.85 -13.72 -5.19
C ASP A 77 22.71 -12.71 -5.34
N TYR A 78 22.53 -12.12 -6.53
CA TYR A 78 21.52 -11.13 -6.84
C TYR A 78 20.10 -11.68 -7.10
N LEU A 79 19.88 -12.98 -7.38
CA LEU A 79 18.53 -13.52 -7.70
C LEU A 79 18.20 -14.95 -7.17
N PRO A 80 18.57 -15.34 -5.93
CA PRO A 80 18.35 -16.70 -5.40
C PRO A 80 16.87 -17.17 -5.46
N PHE A 81 15.91 -16.26 -5.29
CA PHE A 81 14.48 -16.58 -5.34
C PHE A 81 14.00 -17.08 -6.73
N THR A 82 14.58 -16.56 -7.81
CA THR A 82 14.16 -16.94 -9.18
C THR A 82 14.60 -18.36 -9.54
N GLN A 83 15.80 -18.74 -9.11
CA GLN A 83 16.36 -20.05 -9.38
C GLN A 83 15.59 -21.14 -8.65
N ARG A 84 15.25 -20.94 -7.37
CA ARG A 84 14.41 -21.88 -6.60
C ARG A 84 13.06 -22.11 -7.26
N ARG A 85 12.39 -21.03 -7.68
CA ARG A 85 11.07 -21.11 -8.33
C ARG A 85 11.13 -21.88 -9.65
N ARG A 86 12.16 -21.63 -10.47
CA ARG A 86 12.45 -22.38 -11.70
C ARG A 86 12.63 -23.88 -11.41
N VAL A 87 13.50 -24.23 -10.46
CA VAL A 87 13.81 -25.63 -10.10
C VAL A 87 12.54 -26.33 -9.59
N ALA A 88 11.82 -25.72 -8.64
CA ALA A 88 10.61 -26.27 -8.06
C ALA A 88 9.53 -26.61 -9.10
N ASN A 89 9.35 -25.76 -10.11
CA ASN A 89 8.29 -25.91 -11.12
C ASN A 89 8.73 -26.69 -12.36
N THR A 90 9.97 -27.21 -12.42
CA THR A 90 10.52 -27.84 -13.63
C THR A 90 9.71 -29.05 -14.12
N LEU A 91 9.28 -29.93 -13.21
CA LEU A 91 8.43 -31.07 -13.56
C LEU A 91 7.08 -30.61 -14.14
N ALA A 92 6.52 -29.52 -13.61
CA ALA A 92 5.26 -28.96 -14.08
C ALA A 92 5.37 -28.40 -15.50
N TYR A 93 6.51 -27.78 -15.86
CA TYR A 93 6.78 -27.32 -17.22
C TYR A 93 6.89 -28.47 -18.21
N ARG A 94 7.67 -29.51 -17.86
CA ARG A 94 7.91 -30.66 -18.73
C ARG A 94 6.63 -31.41 -19.07
N ARG A 95 5.73 -31.56 -18.10
CA ARG A 95 4.41 -32.19 -18.32
C ARG A 95 3.48 -31.38 -19.23
N ARG A 96 3.73 -30.10 -19.44
CA ARG A 96 2.84 -29.18 -20.17
C ARG A 96 3.54 -28.46 -21.34
N LYS A 97 4.55 -29.11 -21.91
CA LYS A 97 5.27 -28.59 -23.08
C LYS A 97 4.28 -28.34 -24.23
N GLY A 98 4.40 -27.19 -24.88
CA GLY A 98 3.56 -26.79 -26.01
C GLY A 98 2.35 -25.93 -25.66
N VAL A 99 2.14 -25.61 -24.37
CA VAL A 99 1.09 -24.66 -23.93
C VAL A 99 1.69 -23.27 -23.74
N VAL A 100 1.06 -22.24 -24.31
CA VAL A 100 1.56 -20.85 -24.26
C VAL A 100 1.59 -20.28 -22.84
N ALA A 101 0.62 -20.64 -21.99
CA ALA A 101 0.63 -20.25 -20.58
C ALA A 101 1.91 -20.71 -19.84
N ILE A 102 2.51 -21.84 -20.25
CA ILE A 102 3.75 -22.33 -19.66
C ILE A 102 4.95 -21.47 -20.07
N LEU A 103 4.95 -20.90 -21.28
CA LEU A 103 5.99 -19.93 -21.66
C LEU A 103 5.93 -18.69 -20.76
N GLU A 104 4.73 -18.17 -20.49
CA GLU A 104 4.53 -17.03 -19.58
C GLU A 104 5.05 -17.36 -18.18
N GLN A 105 4.70 -18.55 -17.66
CA GLN A 105 5.11 -18.97 -16.33
C GLN A 105 6.62 -19.24 -16.21
N VAL A 106 7.22 -19.98 -17.15
CA VAL A 106 8.66 -20.28 -17.13
C VAL A 106 9.46 -18.99 -17.15
N LEU A 107 9.08 -18.05 -18.03
CA LEU A 107 9.80 -16.79 -18.12
C LEU A 107 9.59 -15.91 -16.90
N TRP A 108 8.39 -15.89 -16.29
CA TRP A 108 8.15 -15.22 -15.02
C TRP A 108 9.02 -15.82 -13.91
N ASP A 109 9.08 -17.15 -13.79
CA ASP A 109 9.83 -17.84 -12.75
C ASP A 109 11.36 -17.62 -12.89
N VAL A 110 11.86 -17.47 -14.13
CA VAL A 110 13.29 -17.20 -14.40
C VAL A 110 13.65 -15.72 -14.26
N THR A 111 12.83 -14.81 -14.76
CA THR A 111 13.18 -13.38 -14.87
C THR A 111 12.60 -12.52 -13.75
N ASN A 112 11.58 -13.02 -13.05
CA ASN A 112 10.74 -12.24 -12.14
C ASN A 112 10.10 -10.99 -12.80
N TRP A 113 9.95 -11.00 -14.12
CA TRP A 113 9.27 -9.95 -14.89
C TRP A 113 7.93 -10.45 -15.38
N HIS A 114 6.91 -9.60 -15.27
CA HIS A 114 5.56 -9.89 -15.72
C HIS A 114 5.56 -10.05 -17.24
N ILE A 115 5.00 -11.16 -17.75
CA ILE A 115 5.15 -11.58 -19.14
C ILE A 115 3.86 -12.06 -19.75
N ARG A 116 3.55 -11.54 -20.93
CA ARG A 116 2.46 -12.02 -21.79
C ARG A 116 3.05 -12.64 -23.05
N ALA A 117 2.62 -13.85 -23.37
CA ALA A 117 2.86 -14.48 -24.63
C ALA A 117 1.59 -14.35 -25.50
N VAL A 118 1.78 -13.91 -26.75
CA VAL A 118 0.70 -13.67 -27.70
C VAL A 118 0.95 -14.49 -28.95
N GLU A 119 0.01 -15.37 -29.27
CA GLU A 119 -0.01 -16.12 -30.52
C GLU A 119 -0.61 -15.27 -31.64
N PHE A 120 0.23 -14.72 -32.52
CA PHE A 120 -0.26 -13.77 -33.52
C PHE A 120 -1.23 -14.40 -34.54
N TYR A 121 -1.17 -15.72 -34.76
CA TYR A 121 -2.14 -16.40 -35.62
C TYR A 121 -3.58 -16.36 -35.10
N GLN A 122 -3.78 -16.19 -33.79
CA GLN A 122 -5.12 -16.06 -33.20
C GLN A 122 -5.74 -14.70 -33.52
N LEU A 123 -4.90 -13.72 -33.83
CA LEU A 123 -5.30 -12.37 -34.24
C LEU A 123 -5.44 -12.23 -35.75
N LEU A 124 -5.21 -13.28 -36.54
CA LEU A 124 -5.33 -13.19 -38.00
C LEU A 124 -6.79 -13.35 -38.46
N ALA A 125 -7.25 -12.40 -39.28
CA ALA A 125 -8.48 -12.54 -40.04
C ALA A 125 -8.28 -13.63 -41.10
N THR A 126 -8.97 -14.78 -40.92
CA THR A 126 -8.89 -15.93 -41.82
C THR A 126 -10.27 -16.51 -42.08
N THR A 127 -10.46 -17.13 -43.24
CA THR A 127 -11.66 -17.94 -43.51
C THR A 127 -11.60 -19.19 -42.63
N GLN A 128 -12.62 -19.39 -41.79
CA GLN A 128 -12.63 -20.47 -40.81
C GLN A 128 -13.23 -21.75 -41.40
N HIS A 129 -12.63 -22.89 -41.05
CA HIS A 129 -13.20 -24.20 -41.38
C HIS A 129 -14.40 -24.49 -40.46
N GLN A 130 -15.48 -25.07 -40.99
CA GLN A 130 -16.73 -25.29 -40.24
C GLN A 130 -16.56 -26.19 -39.00
N GLN A 131 -15.58 -27.10 -39.01
CA GLN A 131 -15.28 -27.95 -37.84
C GLN A 131 -14.44 -27.22 -36.76
N HIS A 132 -13.90 -26.04 -37.05
CA HIS A 132 -13.05 -25.29 -36.13
C HIS A 132 -13.42 -23.80 -36.16
N LEU A 133 -14.64 -23.53 -35.70
CA LEU A 133 -15.16 -22.18 -35.54
C LEU A 133 -14.48 -21.47 -34.35
N ARG A 134 -14.14 -20.21 -34.54
CA ARG A 134 -13.58 -19.29 -33.56
C ARG A 134 -14.58 -18.14 -33.33
N PRO A 135 -15.60 -18.34 -32.50
CA PRO A 135 -16.69 -17.37 -32.33
C PRO A 135 -16.24 -16.07 -31.66
N SER A 136 -15.13 -16.09 -30.91
CA SER A 136 -14.55 -14.94 -30.23
C SER A 136 -13.65 -14.07 -31.13
N THR A 137 -13.28 -14.54 -32.32
CA THR A 137 -12.43 -13.79 -33.25
C THR A 137 -13.30 -12.97 -34.21
N HIS A 138 -13.60 -11.74 -33.82
CA HIS A 138 -14.36 -10.81 -34.66
C HIS A 138 -13.44 -10.06 -35.63
N VAL A 139 -13.79 -10.10 -36.93
CA VAL A 139 -13.10 -9.32 -37.97
C VAL A 139 -13.37 -7.82 -37.81
N LEU A 140 -14.59 -7.47 -37.40
CA LEU A 140 -15.00 -6.10 -37.11
C LEU A 140 -14.86 -5.80 -35.61
N ILE A 141 -14.53 -4.55 -35.30
CA ILE A 141 -14.38 -4.04 -33.93
C ILE A 141 -15.60 -3.16 -33.63
N ASP A 142 -16.25 -3.38 -32.50
CA ASP A 142 -17.28 -2.48 -32.00
C ASP A 142 -16.60 -1.21 -31.43
N THR A 143 -16.97 -0.04 -31.97
CA THR A 143 -16.42 1.24 -31.52
C THR A 143 -16.96 1.69 -30.17
N ARG A 144 -18.04 1.06 -29.68
CA ARG A 144 -18.61 1.32 -28.35
C ARG A 144 -17.84 0.61 -27.25
N ASP A 145 -17.12 -0.46 -27.57
CA ASP A 145 -16.26 -1.17 -26.63
C ASP A 145 -14.92 -0.44 -26.46
N LEU A 146 -14.92 0.54 -25.56
CA LEU A 146 -13.74 1.35 -25.25
C LEU A 146 -12.60 0.54 -24.65
N VAL A 147 -12.87 -0.59 -23.98
CA VAL A 147 -11.82 -1.44 -23.41
C VAL A 147 -11.05 -2.13 -24.52
N ARG A 148 -11.76 -2.73 -25.49
CA ARG A 148 -11.14 -3.40 -26.64
C ARG A 148 -10.41 -2.42 -27.55
N LEU A 149 -10.93 -1.20 -27.71
CA LEU A 149 -10.24 -0.11 -28.41
C LEU A 149 -8.97 0.34 -27.70
N ALA A 150 -9.01 0.50 -26.37
CA ALA A 150 -7.83 0.89 -25.59
C ALA A 150 -6.73 -0.20 -25.60
N ALA A 151 -7.10 -1.45 -25.82
CA ALA A 151 -6.17 -2.57 -25.94
C ALA A 151 -5.52 -2.69 -27.33
N LEU A 152 -5.88 -1.86 -28.32
CA LEU A 152 -5.27 -1.91 -29.65
C LEU A 152 -3.76 -1.71 -29.60
N ASP A 153 -3.05 -2.52 -30.38
CA ASP A 153 -1.58 -2.56 -30.44
C ASP A 153 -0.88 -2.84 -29.10
N THR A 154 -1.63 -3.26 -28.09
CA THR A 154 -1.12 -3.86 -26.84
C THR A 154 -1.14 -5.38 -26.95
N PRO A 155 -0.42 -6.10 -26.08
CA PRO A 155 -0.47 -7.57 -26.03
C PRO A 155 -1.83 -8.15 -25.62
N PHE A 156 -2.80 -7.32 -25.22
CA PHE A 156 -4.17 -7.74 -24.91
C PHE A 156 -5.16 -7.46 -26.04
N ALA A 157 -4.67 -6.96 -27.18
CA ALA A 157 -5.51 -6.74 -28.35
C ALA A 157 -6.18 -8.05 -28.78
N SER A 158 -7.50 -8.01 -28.97
CA SER A 158 -8.29 -9.11 -29.54
C SER A 158 -8.85 -8.75 -30.92
N ALA A 159 -8.44 -7.61 -31.48
CA ALA A 159 -8.83 -7.17 -32.81
C ALA A 159 -8.14 -8.03 -33.88
N ALA A 160 -8.92 -8.49 -34.86
CA ALA A 160 -8.36 -9.20 -35.99
C ALA A 160 -7.50 -8.28 -36.88
N ARG A 161 -6.45 -8.84 -37.46
CA ARG A 161 -5.46 -8.18 -38.32
C ARG A 161 -5.28 -8.97 -39.60
N THR A 162 -4.92 -8.28 -40.67
CA THR A 162 -4.51 -8.94 -41.91
C THR A 162 -3.11 -9.51 -41.76
N VAL A 163 -2.82 -10.56 -42.55
CA VAL A 163 -1.49 -11.18 -42.57
C VAL A 163 -0.46 -10.18 -43.10
N GLU A 164 0.62 -9.98 -42.36
CA GLU A 164 1.77 -9.21 -42.84
C GLU A 164 2.81 -10.13 -43.46
N LEU A 165 3.03 -10.03 -44.77
CA LEU A 165 4.04 -10.84 -45.48
C LEU A 165 5.47 -10.27 -45.39
N ARG A 166 5.64 -9.14 -44.69
CA ARG A 166 6.96 -8.55 -44.47
C ARG A 166 7.80 -9.48 -43.59
N ARG A 167 9.11 -9.55 -43.84
CA ARG A 167 10.04 -10.20 -42.91
C ARG A 167 9.95 -9.48 -41.57
N LEU A 168 9.98 -10.25 -40.47
CA LEU A 168 10.13 -9.69 -39.13
C LEU A 168 11.40 -8.82 -39.10
N GLN A 169 11.21 -7.51 -39.09
CA GLN A 169 12.33 -6.58 -39.05
C GLN A 169 12.72 -6.37 -37.58
N PRO A 170 14.00 -6.57 -37.21
CA PRO A 170 14.44 -6.19 -35.87
C PRO A 170 14.13 -4.70 -35.67
N PRO A 171 13.74 -4.26 -34.47
CA PRO A 171 13.53 -2.85 -34.20
C PRO A 171 14.82 -2.12 -34.59
N ASN A 172 14.72 -1.10 -35.47
CA ASN A 172 15.85 -0.36 -35.98
C ASN A 172 16.59 0.35 -34.83
N ASN A 173 17.51 -0.34 -34.15
CA ASN A 173 18.58 0.25 -33.35
C ASN A 173 19.72 0.68 -34.29
N GLN A 174 19.41 1.41 -35.37
CA GLN A 174 20.43 2.24 -36.01
C GLN A 174 20.69 3.40 -35.06
N VAL A 175 21.53 3.16 -34.06
CA VAL A 175 22.34 4.19 -33.44
C VAL A 175 23.27 4.68 -34.55
N THR A 176 22.82 5.66 -35.33
CA THR A 176 23.76 6.49 -36.11
C THR A 176 24.67 7.14 -35.08
N THR A 177 25.94 6.75 -35.09
CA THR A 177 26.97 7.13 -34.11
C THR A 177 27.24 8.63 -33.98
N ASN A 178 26.55 9.49 -34.74
CA ASN A 178 26.78 10.94 -34.75
C ASN A 178 25.50 11.81 -34.71
N ALA A 179 24.33 11.26 -34.34
CA ALA A 179 23.13 12.08 -34.12
C ALA A 179 22.74 12.03 -32.64
N ALA A 180 22.52 13.20 -32.03
CA ALA A 180 22.07 13.35 -30.66
C ALA A 180 20.94 12.35 -30.33
N PRO A 181 20.90 11.79 -29.11
CA PRO A 181 19.90 10.79 -28.74
C PRO A 181 18.50 11.36 -29.01
N ARG A 182 17.82 10.81 -30.03
CA ARG A 182 16.40 11.12 -30.26
C ARG A 182 15.65 10.66 -29.03
N THR A 183 15.03 11.60 -28.32
CA THR A 183 13.97 11.31 -27.35
C THR A 183 12.86 10.59 -28.12
N ILE A 184 12.81 9.26 -28.03
CA ILE A 184 11.70 8.47 -28.55
C ILE A 184 10.47 8.93 -27.77
N GLN A 185 9.57 9.68 -28.43
CA GLN A 185 8.27 9.94 -27.84
C GLN A 185 7.53 8.59 -27.70
N PRO A 186 6.85 8.31 -26.57
CA PRO A 186 6.16 7.04 -26.34
C PRO A 186 5.09 6.68 -27.40
N THR A 187 4.73 7.64 -28.25
CA THR A 187 3.76 7.52 -29.33
C THR A 187 4.32 6.88 -30.61
N GLU A 188 5.65 6.87 -30.80
CA GLU A 188 6.28 6.15 -31.90
C GLU A 188 6.46 4.68 -31.50
N GLN A 189 5.36 3.94 -31.48
CA GLN A 189 5.41 2.49 -31.49
C GLN A 189 6.27 2.08 -32.68
N THR A 190 7.43 1.47 -32.41
CA THR A 190 8.22 0.81 -33.45
C THR A 190 7.34 -0.28 -34.06
N HIS A 191 6.70 0.02 -35.19
CA HIS A 191 5.96 -0.98 -35.95
C HIS A 191 6.97 -2.04 -36.38
N LEU A 192 7.13 -3.11 -35.59
CA LEU A 192 7.80 -4.32 -36.00
C LEU A 192 7.00 -4.90 -37.18
N GLY A 193 7.40 -4.53 -38.40
CA GLY A 193 6.81 -5.05 -39.61
C GLY A 193 7.01 -6.56 -39.68
N GLY A 194 5.98 -7.29 -40.10
CA GLY A 194 5.99 -8.74 -40.16
C GLY A 194 5.59 -9.42 -38.86
N LYS A 195 5.06 -8.68 -37.86
CA LYS A 195 4.66 -9.28 -36.57
C LYS A 195 3.47 -10.21 -36.70
N TYR A 196 2.45 -9.82 -37.49
CA TYR A 196 1.20 -10.57 -37.66
C TYR A 196 1.35 -11.67 -38.71
N GLN A 197 1.89 -12.82 -38.31
CA GLN A 197 2.02 -14.03 -39.13
C GLN A 197 1.59 -15.27 -38.35
N ARG A 198 1.41 -16.39 -39.07
CA ARG A 198 0.96 -17.65 -38.48
C ARG A 198 1.95 -18.22 -37.46
N ASP A 199 3.24 -18.16 -37.79
CA ASP A 199 4.28 -18.86 -37.03
C ASP A 199 4.93 -17.98 -35.95
N ASN A 200 4.44 -16.73 -35.80
CA ASN A 200 5.01 -15.78 -34.87
C ASN A 200 4.32 -15.84 -33.50
N VAL A 201 5.15 -15.86 -32.46
CA VAL A 201 4.74 -15.68 -31.07
C VAL A 201 5.45 -14.44 -30.52
N GLY A 202 4.68 -13.51 -29.96
CA GLY A 202 5.21 -12.31 -29.31
C GLY A 202 5.36 -12.52 -27.81
N LEU A 203 6.53 -12.18 -27.26
CA LEU A 203 6.79 -12.15 -25.82
C LEU A 203 6.92 -10.71 -25.37
N TYR A 204 6.05 -10.29 -24.46
CA TYR A 204 5.99 -8.93 -23.94
C TYR A 204 6.40 -8.92 -22.48
N PHE A 205 7.43 -8.15 -22.15
CA PHE A 205 7.98 -8.04 -20.81
C PHE A 205 7.63 -6.68 -20.21
N TRP A 206 7.08 -6.68 -19.00
CA TRP A 206 6.90 -5.45 -18.21
C TRP A 206 8.07 -5.30 -17.24
N ARG A 207 8.91 -4.30 -17.52
CA ARG A 207 10.03 -3.91 -16.64
C ARG A 207 9.62 -2.98 -15.50
N LEU A 208 8.45 -2.37 -15.59
CA LEU A 208 7.88 -1.55 -14.54
C LEU A 208 7.38 -2.44 -13.41
N ARG A 209 7.75 -2.11 -12.18
CA ARG A 209 7.24 -2.76 -10.97
C ARG A 209 6.06 -1.96 -10.41
N PRO A 210 5.01 -2.65 -9.93
CA PRO A 210 3.92 -2.03 -9.21
C PRO A 210 4.35 -1.81 -7.74
N TYR A 211 4.19 -0.58 -7.25
CA TYR A 211 4.42 -0.22 -5.86
C TYR A 211 3.08 0.14 -5.21
N PRO A 212 2.54 -0.72 -4.34
CA PRO A 212 1.33 -0.41 -3.59
C PRO A 212 1.64 0.62 -2.50
N VAL A 213 0.72 1.56 -2.32
CA VAL A 213 0.67 2.51 -1.22
C VAL A 213 -0.59 2.15 -0.44
N GLU A 214 -0.45 1.79 0.83
CA GLU A 214 -1.56 1.40 1.70
C GLU A 214 -1.78 2.45 2.78
N ARG A 215 -3.03 2.77 3.09
CA ARG A 215 -3.43 3.84 4.02
C ARG A 215 -2.70 5.17 3.74
N GLY A 216 -2.52 5.50 2.47
CA GLY A 216 -1.87 6.74 2.04
C GLY A 216 -2.73 7.97 2.34
N HIS A 217 -2.07 9.08 2.65
CA HIS A 217 -2.72 10.38 2.82
C HIS A 217 -3.20 10.94 1.48
N THR A 218 -4.32 11.64 1.53
CA THR A 218 -4.89 12.35 0.38
C THR A 218 -4.56 13.82 0.45
N ARG A 219 -4.52 14.49 -0.70
CA ARG A 219 -4.41 15.95 -0.76
C ARG A 219 -5.63 16.54 -1.42
N ARG A 220 -6.22 17.54 -0.78
CA ARG A 220 -7.36 18.29 -1.28
C ARG A 220 -6.88 19.35 -2.27
N CYS A 221 -7.55 19.42 -3.42
CA CYS A 221 -7.24 20.36 -4.50
C CYS A 221 -8.43 21.27 -4.85
N GLY A 222 -9.54 21.16 -4.12
CA GLY A 222 -10.73 21.97 -4.28
C GLY A 222 -11.86 21.53 -3.34
N PRO A 223 -13.06 22.13 -3.44
CA PRO A 223 -14.23 21.68 -2.70
C PRO A 223 -14.62 20.27 -3.16
N ASN A 224 -14.47 19.27 -2.28
CA ASN A 224 -14.74 17.85 -2.55
C ASN A 224 -13.84 17.19 -3.61
N PHE A 225 -12.73 17.82 -4.02
CA PHE A 225 -11.74 17.26 -4.96
C PHE A 225 -10.46 16.87 -4.24
N PHE A 226 -10.02 15.63 -4.47
CA PHE A 226 -8.86 15.03 -3.82
C PHE A 226 -7.96 14.33 -4.83
N THR A 227 -6.72 14.08 -4.41
CA THR A 227 -5.74 13.33 -5.17
C THR A 227 -5.22 12.16 -4.34
N PHE A 228 -4.87 11.07 -5.02
CA PHE A 228 -4.26 9.91 -4.38
C PHE A 228 -2.83 10.19 -3.90
N HIS A 229 -2.14 11.13 -4.55
CA HIS A 229 -0.78 11.49 -4.16
C HIS A 229 -0.80 12.53 -3.03
N PRO A 230 -0.09 12.33 -1.91
CA PRO A 230 -0.15 13.23 -0.74
C PRO A 230 0.35 14.66 -1.02
N MET A 231 1.19 14.86 -2.04
CA MET A 231 1.62 16.19 -2.48
C MET A 231 0.69 16.88 -3.51
N GLY A 232 -0.50 16.34 -3.81
CA GLY A 232 -1.42 16.96 -4.78
C GLY A 232 -1.02 16.78 -6.26
N ARG A 233 -0.02 15.94 -6.55
CA ARG A 233 0.49 15.74 -7.92
C ARG A 233 -0.38 14.77 -8.70
N ALA A 234 -0.56 15.03 -9.99
CA ALA A 234 -1.15 14.07 -10.91
C ALA A 234 -0.26 12.82 -11.03
N ARG A 235 -0.82 11.63 -10.81
CA ARG A 235 -0.10 10.36 -10.89
C ARG A 235 -1.00 9.29 -11.51
N GLN A 236 -0.53 8.67 -12.58
CA GLN A 236 -1.20 7.52 -13.21
C GLN A 236 -1.24 6.33 -12.25
N LEU A 237 -2.44 5.79 -12.03
CA LEU A 237 -2.65 4.59 -11.22
C LEU A 237 -2.38 3.34 -12.05
N PHE A 238 -1.82 2.32 -11.41
CA PHE A 238 -1.45 1.04 -12.01
C PHE A 238 -2.24 -0.10 -11.38
N ASN A 239 -2.39 -1.18 -12.14
CA ASN A 239 -2.95 -2.41 -11.63
C ASN A 239 -1.96 -3.07 -10.66
N ARG A 240 -2.45 -3.53 -9.50
CA ARG A 240 -1.75 -4.46 -8.60
C ARG A 240 -1.93 -5.87 -9.16
N PRO A 241 -0.87 -6.50 -9.71
CA PRO A 241 -0.99 -7.82 -10.32
C PRO A 241 -1.53 -8.86 -9.34
N GLN A 242 -2.55 -9.59 -9.77
CA GLN A 242 -3.11 -10.70 -9.01
C GLN A 242 -2.36 -11.99 -9.32
N SER A 243 -2.28 -12.88 -8.33
CA SER A 243 -1.68 -14.20 -8.50
C SER A 243 -2.51 -15.07 -9.44
N PHE A 244 -1.83 -15.90 -10.23
CA PHE A 244 -2.49 -16.92 -11.04
C PHE A 244 -3.21 -17.93 -10.14
N GLN A 245 -4.42 -18.31 -10.50
CA GLN A 245 -5.19 -19.34 -9.80
C GLN A 245 -4.83 -20.75 -10.26
N ALA A 246 -4.32 -20.89 -11.50
CA ALA A 246 -3.90 -22.17 -12.07
C ALA A 246 -2.66 -22.03 -12.96
N LEU A 247 -1.83 -23.06 -13.01
CA LEU A 247 -0.62 -23.14 -13.84
C LEU A 247 -0.90 -23.04 -15.36
N THR A 248 -2.11 -23.41 -15.80
CA THR A 248 -2.52 -23.38 -17.21
C THR A 248 -3.22 -22.07 -17.59
N GLN A 249 -3.41 -21.15 -16.63
CA GLN A 249 -4.09 -19.89 -16.86
C GLN A 249 -3.16 -18.93 -17.61
N SER A 250 -3.62 -18.42 -18.76
CA SER A 250 -2.88 -17.37 -19.48
C SER A 250 -3.00 -16.01 -18.79
N ALA A 251 -1.93 -15.23 -18.86
CA ALA A 251 -1.79 -13.98 -18.12
C ALA A 251 -2.65 -12.84 -18.68
N GLY A 252 -3.87 -12.67 -18.17
CA GLY A 252 -4.72 -11.52 -18.51
C GLY A 252 -4.23 -10.18 -17.95
N PRO A 253 -4.89 -9.05 -18.33
CA PRO A 253 -4.56 -7.70 -17.85
C PRO A 253 -4.44 -7.58 -16.32
N ILE A 254 -5.28 -8.29 -15.59
CA ILE A 254 -5.31 -8.31 -14.12
C ILE A 254 -4.02 -8.87 -13.47
N HIS A 255 -3.23 -9.64 -14.22
CA HIS A 255 -1.98 -10.22 -13.75
C HIS A 255 -0.76 -9.38 -14.14
N MET A 256 -0.96 -8.22 -14.79
CA MET A 256 0.11 -7.36 -15.26
C MET A 256 0.13 -5.99 -14.58
N PRO A 257 1.31 -5.37 -14.40
CA PRO A 257 1.47 -4.05 -13.81
C PRO A 257 1.22 -2.99 -14.87
N ILE A 258 -0.02 -2.96 -15.37
CA ILE A 258 -0.45 -2.07 -16.46
C ILE A 258 -1.09 -0.80 -15.91
N GLN A 259 -1.03 0.27 -16.68
CA GLN A 259 -1.73 1.51 -16.36
C GLN A 259 -3.24 1.28 -16.39
N LEU A 260 -3.94 1.68 -15.33
CA LEU A 260 -5.39 1.62 -15.29
C LEU A 260 -5.98 2.72 -16.16
N SER A 261 -6.72 2.32 -17.19
CA SER A 261 -7.48 3.26 -18.01
C SER A 261 -8.87 3.51 -17.44
N ARG A 262 -9.48 4.64 -17.79
CA ARG A 262 -10.87 4.95 -17.44
C ARG A 262 -11.84 3.89 -17.97
N ALA A 263 -11.61 3.41 -19.19
CA ALA A 263 -12.44 2.37 -19.79
C ALA A 263 -12.37 1.05 -19.00
N MET A 264 -11.18 0.64 -18.55
CA MET A 264 -11.01 -0.58 -17.75
C MET A 264 -11.76 -0.48 -16.42
N LEU A 265 -11.65 0.66 -15.72
CA LEU A 265 -12.37 0.87 -14.47
C LEU A 265 -13.88 0.95 -14.71
N ALA A 266 -14.33 1.66 -15.75
CA ALA A 266 -15.74 1.76 -16.09
C ALA A 266 -16.36 0.39 -16.38
N ALA A 267 -15.68 -0.46 -17.14
CA ALA A 267 -16.13 -1.82 -17.44
C ALA A 267 -16.18 -2.70 -16.19
N ASP A 268 -15.14 -2.69 -15.36
CA ASP A 268 -15.12 -3.44 -14.09
C ASP A 268 -16.30 -3.05 -13.18
N LEU A 269 -16.58 -1.75 -13.03
CA LEU A 269 -17.69 -1.26 -12.23
C LEU A 269 -19.06 -1.57 -12.87
N ALA A 270 -19.15 -1.62 -14.20
CA ALA A 270 -20.35 -2.03 -14.90
C ALA A 270 -20.63 -3.53 -14.70
N ASP A 271 -19.61 -4.38 -14.81
CA ASP A 271 -19.69 -5.83 -14.57
C ASP A 271 -20.09 -6.11 -13.11
N TYR A 272 -19.51 -5.36 -12.16
CA TYR A 272 -19.88 -5.43 -10.75
C TYR A 272 -21.37 -5.11 -10.53
N ARG A 273 -21.89 -4.06 -11.18
CA ARG A 273 -23.30 -3.65 -11.10
C ARG A 273 -24.27 -4.59 -11.82
N ALA A 274 -23.81 -5.28 -12.85
CA ALA A 274 -24.61 -6.27 -13.56
C ALA A 274 -24.73 -7.59 -12.77
N THR A 275 -23.70 -7.92 -11.99
CA THR A 275 -23.64 -9.16 -11.19
C THR A 275 -24.32 -9.02 -9.84
N HIS A 276 -24.36 -7.82 -9.26
CA HIS A 276 -24.91 -7.59 -7.93
C HIS A 276 -26.10 -6.62 -7.94
N ASP A 277 -27.08 -6.90 -7.09
CA ASP A 277 -28.24 -6.02 -6.93
C ASP A 277 -27.86 -4.73 -6.18
N THR A 278 -27.51 -3.70 -6.95
CA THR A 278 -27.13 -2.40 -6.39
C THR A 278 -28.26 -1.63 -5.71
N THR A 279 -29.49 -2.15 -5.68
CA THR A 279 -30.57 -1.58 -4.85
C THR A 279 -30.35 -1.86 -3.36
N GLN A 280 -29.65 -2.95 -3.02
CA GLN A 280 -29.26 -3.26 -1.65
C GLN A 280 -28.31 -2.21 -1.08
N PRO A 281 -28.27 -2.02 0.26
CA PRO A 281 -27.36 -1.07 0.87
C PRO A 281 -25.90 -1.51 0.65
N PRO A 282 -24.95 -0.57 0.46
CA PRO A 282 -23.57 -0.89 0.11
C PRO A 282 -22.85 -1.84 1.07
N ARG A 283 -23.25 -1.89 2.35
CA ARG A 283 -22.67 -2.75 3.38
C ARG A 283 -22.91 -4.26 3.15
N ASP A 284 -23.97 -4.61 2.44
CA ASP A 284 -24.34 -6.02 2.18
C ASP A 284 -23.74 -6.53 0.88
N LEU A 285 -23.12 -5.63 0.10
CA LEU A 285 -22.48 -5.92 -1.17
C LEU A 285 -20.99 -6.28 -0.98
N PRO A 286 -20.40 -7.12 -1.86
CA PRO A 286 -18.98 -7.42 -1.78
C PRO A 286 -18.08 -6.19 -1.84
N ALA A 287 -17.09 -6.09 -0.95
CA ALA A 287 -16.20 -4.92 -0.89
C ALA A 287 -15.24 -4.78 -2.10
N ASN A 288 -15.10 -5.83 -2.91
CA ASN A 288 -14.10 -5.94 -3.97
C ASN A 288 -14.74 -6.14 -5.35
N SER A 289 -14.28 -5.35 -6.33
CA SER A 289 -14.39 -5.66 -7.76
C SER A 289 -13.08 -6.26 -8.29
N THR A 290 -12.86 -6.23 -9.61
CA THR A 290 -11.62 -6.70 -10.23
C THR A 290 -10.44 -5.79 -9.88
N TYR A 291 -10.60 -4.48 -10.01
CA TYR A 291 -9.51 -3.50 -9.81
C TYR A 291 -9.67 -2.64 -8.55
N TYR A 292 -10.88 -2.54 -7.99
CA TYR A 292 -11.18 -1.67 -6.85
C TYR A 292 -11.55 -2.48 -5.61
N GLY A 293 -11.06 -2.06 -4.43
CA GLY A 293 -11.32 -2.71 -3.13
C GLY A 293 -10.07 -2.77 -2.23
N PRO A 294 -10.22 -3.10 -0.93
CA PRO A 294 -9.12 -3.05 0.04
C PRO A 294 -7.82 -3.74 -0.39
N ASP A 295 -7.94 -4.94 -0.97
CA ASP A 295 -6.82 -5.78 -1.42
C ASP A 295 -6.54 -5.66 -2.93
N ARG A 296 -7.11 -4.64 -3.57
CA ARG A 296 -7.02 -4.42 -5.02
C ARG A 296 -6.07 -3.27 -5.35
N SER A 297 -6.17 -2.78 -6.58
CA SER A 297 -5.24 -1.76 -7.10
C SER A 297 -5.47 -0.40 -6.48
N MET A 298 -6.70 -0.11 -6.06
CA MET A 298 -7.07 1.14 -5.41
C MET A 298 -8.29 0.98 -4.51
N HIS A 299 -8.33 1.79 -3.46
CA HIS A 299 -9.40 1.80 -2.45
C HIS A 299 -9.46 3.17 -1.77
N ILE A 300 -10.66 3.57 -1.32
CA ILE A 300 -10.85 4.78 -0.53
C ILE A 300 -11.54 4.39 0.77
N THR A 301 -10.93 4.76 1.89
CA THR A 301 -11.44 4.55 3.24
C THR A 301 -11.74 5.90 3.88
N ILE A 302 -12.94 6.02 4.44
CA ILE A 302 -13.32 7.12 5.33
C ILE A 302 -12.97 6.67 6.75
N LEU A 303 -12.09 7.40 7.42
CA LEU A 303 -11.62 7.06 8.76
C LEU A 303 -12.68 7.33 9.83
N ALA A 304 -12.57 6.60 10.94
CA ALA A 304 -13.29 6.94 12.15
C ALA A 304 -12.80 8.28 12.70
N ARG A 305 -13.71 9.16 13.12
CA ARG A 305 -13.36 10.47 13.69
C ARG A 305 -14.35 10.89 14.75
N GLN A 306 -13.84 11.43 15.85
CA GLN A 306 -14.66 12.16 16.81
C GLN A 306 -15.10 13.47 16.18
N LEU A 307 -16.40 13.65 16.06
CA LEU A 307 -16.99 14.87 15.56
C LEU A 307 -17.37 15.75 16.75
N PHE A 308 -16.97 17.01 16.68
CA PHE A 308 -17.42 18.04 17.61
C PHE A 308 -18.75 18.65 17.14
N ASP A 309 -18.94 18.74 15.81
CA ASP A 309 -20.15 19.22 15.16
C ASP A 309 -20.73 18.15 14.22
N LEU A 310 -22.06 18.05 14.17
CA LEU A 310 -22.75 17.17 13.22
C LEU A 310 -22.98 17.87 11.88
N PRO A 311 -22.92 17.14 10.75
CA PRO A 311 -23.38 17.66 9.48
C PRO A 311 -24.84 18.16 9.58
N ALA A 312 -25.15 19.35 9.06
CA ALA A 312 -26.47 20.00 9.19
C ALA A 312 -27.66 19.12 8.72
N THR A 313 -27.42 18.27 7.72
CA THR A 313 -28.40 17.30 7.21
C THR A 313 -28.72 16.23 8.24
N LEU A 314 -27.70 15.75 8.96
CA LEU A 314 -27.81 14.72 9.97
C LEU A 314 -28.39 15.26 11.27
N ALA A 315 -28.02 16.49 11.67
CA ALA A 315 -28.60 17.19 12.80
C ALA A 315 -30.13 17.33 12.66
N THR A 316 -30.64 17.60 11.45
CA THR A 316 -32.08 17.72 11.19
C THR A 316 -32.81 16.38 11.23
N SER A 317 -32.26 15.33 10.63
CA SER A 317 -32.84 13.97 10.68
C SER A 317 -32.79 13.38 12.10
N LEU A 318 -31.77 13.68 12.90
CA LEU A 318 -31.66 13.24 14.29
C LEU A 318 -32.65 13.95 15.22
N ARG A 319 -32.86 15.26 15.03
CA ARG A 319 -33.86 16.03 15.80
C ARG A 319 -35.26 15.43 15.71
N GLN A 320 -35.59 14.78 14.59
CA GLN A 320 -36.89 14.15 14.38
C GLN A 320 -36.99 12.74 14.96
N ALA A 321 -35.86 12.07 15.22
CA ALA A 321 -35.81 10.63 15.50
C ALA A 321 -35.39 10.28 16.94
N VAL A 322 -34.86 11.22 17.74
CA VAL A 322 -34.44 10.94 19.14
C VAL A 322 -35.39 11.57 20.17
N PRO A 323 -36.09 10.76 21.00
CA PRO A 323 -37.04 11.25 22.02
C PRO A 323 -36.40 11.65 23.37
N ASP A 324 -35.14 12.11 23.39
CA ASP A 324 -34.45 12.53 24.62
C ASP A 324 -34.29 14.06 24.67
N ALA A 325 -34.87 14.68 25.70
CA ALA A 325 -34.85 16.13 25.90
C ALA A 325 -33.45 16.68 26.21
N GLU A 326 -32.57 15.90 26.87
CA GLU A 326 -31.20 16.33 27.19
C GLU A 326 -30.31 16.30 25.95
N LEU A 327 -30.44 15.25 25.12
CA LEU A 327 -29.73 15.14 23.85
C LEU A 327 -30.16 16.26 22.88
N ALA A 328 -31.46 16.55 22.81
CA ALA A 328 -32.00 17.64 21.99
C ALA A 328 -31.51 19.01 22.46
N ALA A 329 -31.42 19.25 23.77
CA ALA A 329 -30.88 20.49 24.34
C ALA A 329 -29.36 20.64 24.10
N TRP A 330 -28.59 19.56 24.22
CA TRP A 330 -27.17 19.55 23.90
C TRP A 330 -26.90 19.92 22.44
N PHE A 331 -27.68 19.36 21.51
CA PHE A 331 -27.59 19.72 20.09
C PHE A 331 -27.95 21.19 19.84
N ALA A 332 -29.00 21.72 20.48
CA ALA A 332 -29.39 23.11 20.31
C ALA A 332 -28.30 24.10 20.79
N ALA A 333 -27.46 23.71 21.76
CA ALA A 333 -26.36 24.53 22.26
C ALA A 333 -25.12 24.52 21.33
N HIS A 334 -24.87 23.43 20.61
CA HIS A 334 -23.68 23.25 19.74
C HIS A 334 -23.93 23.63 18.26
N ASP A 335 -25.13 24.10 17.92
CA ASP A 335 -25.54 24.46 16.54
C ASP A 335 -25.00 25.82 16.04
N SER A 336 -24.21 26.54 16.85
CA SER A 336 -23.95 27.98 16.68
C SER A 336 -22.85 28.37 15.68
N ALA A 337 -22.28 27.43 14.92
CA ALA A 337 -21.15 27.70 14.02
C ALA A 337 -21.30 27.15 12.58
N LEU A 338 -22.52 26.89 12.09
CA LEU A 338 -22.72 26.51 10.69
C LEU A 338 -22.85 27.76 9.79
N PRO A 339 -22.11 27.87 8.66
CA PRO A 339 -22.40 28.88 7.66
C PRO A 339 -23.85 28.71 7.17
N PRO A 340 -24.54 29.80 6.79
CA PRO A 340 -25.91 29.70 6.32
C PRO A 340 -25.99 28.71 5.15
N PRO A 341 -27.08 27.92 5.04
CA PRO A 341 -27.27 27.06 3.89
C PRO A 341 -27.20 27.93 2.64
N ARG A 342 -26.16 27.76 1.81
CA ARG A 342 -26.23 28.23 0.43
C ARG A 342 -27.42 27.52 -0.20
N ASP A 343 -28.25 28.26 -0.93
CA ASP A 343 -29.48 27.84 -1.61
C ASP A 343 -29.37 26.42 -2.23
N VAL A 344 -29.52 25.40 -1.39
CA VAL A 344 -29.79 24.03 -1.78
C VAL A 344 -31.30 23.97 -1.74
N ALA A 345 -31.92 23.77 -2.90
CA ALA A 345 -33.34 23.52 -3.00
C ALA A 345 -33.74 22.52 -1.91
N THR A 346 -34.81 22.86 -1.18
CA THR A 346 -35.42 22.03 -0.15
C THR A 346 -35.35 20.55 -0.55
N PRO A 347 -34.79 19.66 0.30
CA PRO A 347 -34.81 18.24 -0.01
C PRO A 347 -36.27 17.82 -0.20
N PRO A 348 -36.57 16.96 -1.19
CA PRO A 348 -37.93 16.48 -1.37
C PRO A 348 -38.43 15.84 -0.07
N ASP A 349 -39.70 16.07 0.28
CA ASP A 349 -40.43 15.59 1.48
C ASP A 349 -40.41 14.05 1.69
N GLU A 350 -39.66 13.31 0.87
CA GLU A 350 -39.52 11.85 0.84
C GLU A 350 -38.11 11.37 1.24
N THR A 351 -37.34 12.15 2.00
CA THR A 351 -36.07 11.63 2.57
C THR A 351 -36.36 10.56 3.63
N PRO A 352 -35.90 9.31 3.48
CA PRO A 352 -36.10 8.29 4.51
C PRO A 352 -35.39 8.74 5.80
N PRO A 353 -36.07 8.70 6.96
CA PRO A 353 -35.44 9.08 8.22
C PRO A 353 -34.26 8.16 8.53
N ALA A 354 -33.20 8.74 9.12
CA ALA A 354 -32.05 7.96 9.59
C ALA A 354 -32.53 6.85 10.54
N GLN A 355 -32.04 5.62 10.37
CA GLN A 355 -32.37 4.53 11.27
C GLN A 355 -31.56 4.69 12.55
N ILE A 356 -32.25 4.83 13.69
CA ILE A 356 -31.63 4.92 15.01
C ILE A 356 -31.84 3.60 15.75
N ILE A 357 -30.73 3.01 16.21
CA ILE A 357 -30.72 1.79 17.01
C ILE A 357 -30.12 2.16 18.36
N MET A 358 -30.90 2.04 19.43
CA MET A 358 -30.40 2.17 20.79
C MET A 358 -29.70 0.87 21.18
N LEU A 359 -28.40 0.94 21.49
CA LEU A 359 -27.58 -0.24 21.73
C LEU A 359 -27.56 -0.62 23.22
N GLU A 360 -27.50 0.37 24.10
CA GLU A 360 -27.42 0.18 25.56
C GLU A 360 -28.36 1.18 26.25
N ALA A 361 -29.09 0.71 27.27
CA ALA A 361 -30.12 1.43 28.03
C ALA A 361 -29.68 2.87 28.42
N ASP A 362 -30.02 3.84 27.55
CA ASP A 362 -29.83 5.30 27.68
C ASP A 362 -28.38 5.84 27.70
N GLN A 363 -27.39 5.08 27.23
CA GLN A 363 -25.98 5.54 27.21
C GLN A 363 -25.30 5.52 25.85
N ARG A 364 -25.78 4.69 24.90
CA ARG A 364 -25.16 4.54 23.58
C ARG A 364 -26.18 4.38 22.46
N TRP A 365 -26.07 5.23 21.44
CA TRP A 365 -26.93 5.23 20.26
C TRP A 365 -26.10 5.00 19.00
N GLN A 366 -26.60 4.20 18.07
CA GLN A 366 -26.04 4.04 16.73
C GLN A 366 -27.02 4.60 15.71
N ILE A 367 -26.50 5.44 14.83
CA ILE A 367 -27.26 6.17 13.82
C ILE A 367 -26.69 5.78 12.48
N LEU A 368 -27.58 5.33 11.60
CA LEU A 368 -27.25 5.06 10.21
C LEU A 368 -27.78 6.20 9.33
N ASP A 369 -26.86 6.99 8.79
CA ASP A 369 -27.16 7.94 7.72
C ASP A 369 -27.30 7.15 6.41
N HIS A 370 -28.53 6.91 5.97
CA HIS A 370 -28.78 6.18 4.72
C HIS A 370 -28.32 6.94 3.46
N LEU A 371 -28.20 8.27 3.51
CA LEU A 371 -27.81 9.11 2.37
C LEU A 371 -26.30 9.04 2.14
N ALA A 372 -25.54 9.24 3.22
CA ALA A 372 -24.09 9.11 3.19
C ALA A 372 -23.62 7.66 3.30
N GLY A 373 -24.50 6.76 3.75
CA GLY A 373 -24.20 5.37 4.16
C GLY A 373 -23.25 5.29 5.38
N LEU A 374 -23.14 6.37 6.16
CA LEU A 374 -22.21 6.47 7.28
C LEU A 374 -22.89 6.06 8.58
N THR A 375 -22.14 5.38 9.43
CA THR A 375 -22.59 5.01 10.76
C THR A 375 -21.95 5.94 11.79
N TYR A 376 -22.76 6.46 12.69
CA TYR A 376 -22.32 7.30 13.79
C TYR A 376 -22.72 6.64 15.10
N THR A 377 -21.78 6.56 16.03
CA THR A 377 -22.05 6.15 17.41
C THR A 377 -22.04 7.40 18.29
N ILE A 378 -23.07 7.58 19.11
CA ILE A 378 -23.12 8.61 20.14
C ILE A 378 -23.01 7.92 21.49
N THR A 379 -22.05 8.35 22.31
CA THR A 379 -21.85 7.86 23.69
C THR A 379 -22.03 8.99 24.68
N ARG A 380 -22.83 8.74 25.71
CA ARG A 380 -23.00 9.63 26.86
C ARG A 380 -21.86 9.39 27.86
N TYR A 381 -21.29 10.46 28.42
CA TYR A 381 -20.27 10.38 29.46
C TYR A 381 -20.52 11.41 30.57
N ALA A 382 -20.08 11.08 31.79
CA ALA A 382 -20.13 11.98 32.94
C ALA A 382 -18.92 12.92 32.90
N ALA A 383 -19.14 14.23 32.73
CA ALA A 383 -18.07 15.22 32.81
C ALA A 383 -17.69 15.50 34.27
N GLN A 384 -16.47 15.99 34.50
CA GLN A 384 -15.91 16.22 35.85
C GLN A 384 -16.67 17.27 36.69
N ALA A 385 -17.65 17.98 36.13
CA ALA A 385 -18.42 19.05 36.79
C ALA A 385 -19.89 18.69 37.09
N GLY A 386 -20.32 17.42 36.95
CA GLY A 386 -21.72 17.03 37.12
C GLY A 386 -22.60 17.31 35.91
N GLU A 387 -22.02 17.81 34.82
CA GLU A 387 -22.66 17.97 33.51
C GLU A 387 -22.58 16.66 32.70
N THR A 388 -23.63 16.36 31.93
CA THR A 388 -23.68 15.22 31.02
C THR A 388 -23.14 15.63 29.66
N GLY A 389 -22.06 14.99 29.21
CA GLY A 389 -21.46 15.23 27.90
C GLY A 389 -21.86 14.14 26.90
N PHE A 390 -21.88 14.49 25.62
CA PHE A 390 -22.07 13.53 24.53
C PHE A 390 -20.84 13.56 23.61
N GLN A 391 -20.40 12.38 23.20
CA GLN A 391 -19.33 12.20 22.23
C GLN A 391 -19.91 11.55 20.98
N VAL A 392 -19.73 12.19 19.83
CA VAL A 392 -20.15 11.67 18.52
C VAL A 392 -18.93 11.10 17.80
N MET A 393 -19.00 9.83 17.41
CA MET A 393 -17.96 9.13 16.66
C MET A 393 -18.51 8.69 15.32
N ARG A 394 -17.92 9.16 14.22
CA ARG A 394 -18.10 8.54 12.90
C ARG A 394 -17.32 7.23 12.88
N GLU A 395 -17.93 6.14 12.43
CA GLU A 395 -17.26 4.86 12.24
C GLU A 395 -16.42 4.84 10.95
N GLU A 396 -15.36 4.03 10.93
CA GLU A 396 -14.55 3.82 9.73
C GLU A 396 -15.37 3.06 8.68
N ARG A 397 -15.35 3.53 7.44
CA ARG A 397 -16.07 2.91 6.33
C ARG A 397 -15.27 2.89 5.05
N ALA A 398 -15.16 1.70 4.47
CA ALA A 398 -14.69 1.48 3.11
C ALA A 398 -15.78 1.89 2.09
N ILE A 399 -15.43 2.69 1.09
CA ILE A 399 -16.34 3.02 -0.01
C ILE A 399 -16.37 1.85 -0.98
N GLY A 400 -17.55 1.30 -1.25
CA GLY A 400 -17.70 0.08 -2.06
C GLY A 400 -17.73 0.33 -3.58
N PRO A 401 -17.52 -0.69 -4.43
CA PRO A 401 -17.50 -0.52 -5.89
C PRO A 401 -18.80 0.04 -6.47
N ALA A 402 -19.96 -0.26 -5.86
CA ALA A 402 -21.26 0.26 -6.30
C ALA A 402 -21.31 1.80 -6.32
N GLU A 403 -20.55 2.45 -5.44
CA GLU A 403 -20.53 3.89 -5.19
C GLU A 403 -19.50 4.63 -6.07
N ILE A 404 -18.71 3.91 -6.86
CA ILE A 404 -17.63 4.49 -7.66
C ILE A 404 -18.06 4.72 -9.11
N LEU A 405 -17.62 5.83 -9.70
CA LEU A 405 -17.77 6.13 -11.13
C LEU A 405 -16.40 6.40 -11.74
N SER A 406 -16.14 5.88 -12.94
CA SER A 406 -14.94 6.28 -13.70
C SER A 406 -15.27 7.45 -14.61
N VAL A 407 -14.67 8.61 -14.36
CA VAL A 407 -14.96 9.87 -15.07
C VAL A 407 -13.65 10.57 -15.43
N ASN A 408 -13.68 11.43 -16.45
CA ASN A 408 -12.60 12.35 -16.75
C ASN A 408 -12.61 13.50 -15.75
N LEU A 409 -11.59 13.60 -14.89
CA LEU A 409 -11.51 14.68 -13.91
C LEU A 409 -10.55 15.78 -14.37
N PRO A 410 -10.98 17.06 -14.32
CA PRO A 410 -10.19 18.20 -14.78
C PRO A 410 -8.99 18.49 -13.88
N ALA A 411 -8.08 19.32 -14.41
CA ALA A 411 -6.86 19.75 -13.72
C ALA A 411 -7.11 20.63 -12.48
N SER A 412 -8.25 21.33 -12.41
CA SER A 412 -8.64 22.17 -11.28
C SER A 412 -10.14 22.06 -11.02
N ALA A 413 -10.55 22.21 -9.75
CA ALA A 413 -11.96 22.23 -9.36
C ALA A 413 -12.75 23.40 -10.00
N ALA A 414 -12.05 24.46 -10.42
CA ALA A 414 -12.63 25.60 -11.12
C ALA A 414 -12.99 25.29 -12.59
N ALA A 415 -12.35 24.30 -13.20
CA ALA A 415 -12.66 23.85 -14.55
C ALA A 415 -13.77 22.79 -14.51
N GLN A 416 -14.98 23.16 -14.06
CA GLN A 416 -16.14 22.26 -14.14
C GLN A 416 -16.39 21.89 -15.61
N THR A 417 -16.26 20.61 -15.94
CA THR A 417 -16.65 20.09 -17.25
C THR A 417 -18.14 19.77 -17.24
N ALA A 418 -18.84 19.96 -18.36
CA ALA A 418 -20.28 19.64 -18.48
C ALA A 418 -20.61 18.20 -18.06
N ASP A 419 -19.68 17.27 -18.26
CA ASP A 419 -19.76 15.87 -17.83
C ASP A 419 -19.94 15.74 -16.30
N LEU A 420 -19.21 16.53 -15.51
CA LEU A 420 -19.29 16.47 -14.04
C LEU A 420 -20.62 16.95 -13.49
N ALA A 421 -21.23 17.98 -14.11
CA ALA A 421 -22.55 18.47 -13.71
C ALA A 421 -23.64 17.41 -13.93
N ALA A 422 -23.56 16.66 -15.02
CA ALA A 422 -24.48 15.54 -15.28
C ALA A 422 -24.34 14.44 -14.21
N TRP A 423 -23.11 14.11 -13.81
CA TRP A 423 -22.85 13.13 -12.74
C TRP A 423 -23.29 13.61 -11.36
N GLN A 424 -23.16 14.91 -11.06
CA GLN A 424 -23.68 15.49 -9.81
C GLN A 424 -25.21 15.40 -9.75
N HIS A 425 -25.90 15.68 -10.86
CA HIS A 425 -27.35 15.51 -10.95
C HIS A 425 -27.76 14.04 -10.79
N TYR A 426 -27.02 13.13 -11.42
CA TYR A 426 -27.23 11.68 -11.27
C TYR A 426 -27.03 11.20 -9.82
N ALA A 427 -26.04 11.76 -9.12
CA ALA A 427 -25.78 11.45 -7.72
C ALA A 427 -26.91 11.94 -6.81
N ALA A 428 -27.39 13.17 -7.03
CA ALA A 428 -28.54 13.73 -6.32
C ALA A 428 -29.81 12.89 -6.53
N ALA A 429 -30.06 12.42 -7.76
CA ALA A 429 -31.23 11.59 -8.08
C ALA A 429 -31.21 10.20 -7.41
N ARG A 430 -30.02 9.65 -7.11
CA ARG A 430 -29.87 8.33 -6.47
C ARG A 430 -29.85 8.38 -4.94
N ASN A 431 -29.80 9.57 -4.36
CA ASN A 431 -29.79 9.80 -2.91
C ASN A 431 -28.74 8.94 -2.16
N ARG A 432 -27.56 8.75 -2.78
CA ARG A 432 -26.45 7.94 -2.27
C ARG A 432 -25.13 8.62 -2.51
N MET A 433 -24.16 8.41 -1.62
CA MET A 433 -22.78 8.87 -1.81
C MET A 433 -22.17 8.25 -3.07
N LEU A 434 -21.78 9.10 -4.04
CA LEU A 434 -21.04 8.69 -5.23
C LEU A 434 -19.68 9.38 -5.31
N VAL A 435 -18.67 8.61 -5.70
CA VAL A 435 -17.29 9.09 -5.87
C VAL A 435 -16.86 8.90 -7.32
N ALA A 436 -16.51 9.99 -7.98
CA ALA A 436 -15.88 9.94 -9.29
C ALA A 436 -14.37 9.73 -9.14
N ILE A 437 -13.79 8.79 -9.87
CA ILE A 437 -12.36 8.48 -9.89
C ILE A 437 -11.83 8.58 -11.32
N ASP A 438 -10.68 9.25 -11.47
CA ASP A 438 -9.89 9.25 -12.70
C ASP A 438 -8.55 8.53 -12.48
N PRO A 439 -8.43 7.26 -12.91
CA PRO A 439 -7.20 6.50 -12.71
C PRO A 439 -6.02 7.01 -13.53
N ARG A 440 -6.25 7.81 -14.60
CA ARG A 440 -5.15 8.35 -15.42
C ARG A 440 -4.38 9.46 -14.72
N VAL A 441 -5.08 10.25 -13.92
CA VAL A 441 -4.53 11.42 -13.24
C VAL A 441 -4.35 11.14 -11.73
N GLY A 442 -4.96 10.08 -11.21
CA GLY A 442 -4.90 9.73 -9.79
C GLY A 442 -5.67 10.72 -8.94
N ARG A 443 -6.90 11.04 -9.37
CA ARG A 443 -7.78 12.01 -8.70
C ARG A 443 -9.13 11.40 -8.42
N PHE A 444 -9.79 11.92 -7.40
CA PHE A 444 -11.17 11.55 -7.11
C PHE A 444 -11.94 12.74 -6.55
N ALA A 445 -13.26 12.69 -6.69
CA ALA A 445 -14.15 13.73 -6.20
C ALA A 445 -15.45 13.12 -5.66
N PHE A 446 -15.92 13.64 -4.52
CA PHE A 446 -17.25 13.32 -4.04
C PHE A 446 -18.27 14.17 -4.81
N LEU A 447 -19.23 13.49 -5.43
CA LEU A 447 -20.25 14.16 -6.26
C LEU A 447 -21.38 14.77 -5.43
N ASN A 448 -21.54 14.32 -4.18
CA ASN A 448 -22.55 14.84 -3.27
C ASN A 448 -22.01 16.06 -2.52
N ALA A 449 -22.88 17.03 -2.26
CA ALA A 449 -22.54 18.25 -1.54
C ALA A 449 -22.27 18.01 -0.04
N THR A 450 -22.85 16.96 0.53
CA THR A 450 -22.69 16.57 1.93
C THR A 450 -22.55 15.05 2.07
N PRO A 451 -21.74 14.57 3.02
CA PRO A 451 -20.96 15.34 4.00
C PRO A 451 -19.65 15.92 3.42
N HIS A 452 -19.13 16.96 4.07
CA HIS A 452 -17.81 17.52 3.76
C HIS A 452 -16.74 16.68 4.44
N PHE A 453 -15.72 16.27 3.70
CA PHE A 453 -14.58 15.52 4.23
C PHE A 453 -13.32 16.39 4.21
N ASP A 454 -12.54 16.32 5.27
CA ASP A 454 -11.18 16.88 5.32
C ASP A 454 -10.14 15.88 4.77
N GLU A 455 -8.92 16.35 4.56
CA GLU A 455 -7.79 15.47 4.15
C GLU A 455 -7.54 14.36 5.18
N GLU A 456 -7.68 14.68 6.47
CA GLU A 456 -7.46 13.75 7.58
C GLU A 456 -8.52 12.66 7.66
N ASP A 457 -9.72 12.91 7.15
CA ASP A 457 -10.83 11.97 7.16
C ASP A 457 -10.67 10.81 6.18
N LEU A 458 -9.76 10.95 5.22
CA LEU A 458 -9.65 10.06 4.08
C LEU A 458 -8.28 9.38 4.06
N ARG A 459 -8.30 8.09 3.80
CA ARG A 459 -7.11 7.32 3.43
C ARG A 459 -7.36 6.58 2.13
N VAL A 460 -6.30 6.42 1.35
CA VAL A 460 -6.38 5.75 0.06
C VAL A 460 -5.36 4.64 -0.04
N ASN A 461 -5.77 3.51 -0.62
CA ASN A 461 -4.83 2.56 -1.16
C ASN A 461 -4.72 2.82 -2.66
N TYR A 462 -3.52 2.82 -3.21
CA TYR A 462 -3.33 2.88 -4.65
C TYR A 462 -2.00 2.27 -5.06
N THR A 463 -1.91 1.79 -6.29
CA THR A 463 -0.67 1.28 -6.85
C THR A 463 -0.17 2.21 -7.94
N TYR A 464 1.14 2.47 -7.98
CA TYR A 464 1.79 3.21 -9.07
C TYR A 464 2.95 2.40 -9.66
N GLY A 465 3.29 2.69 -10.92
CA GLY A 465 4.40 2.02 -11.60
C GLY A 465 5.69 2.80 -11.48
N PHE A 466 6.78 2.12 -11.11
CA PHE A 466 8.13 2.69 -11.12
C PHE A 466 9.13 1.70 -11.71
N SER A 467 10.29 2.20 -12.17
CA SER A 467 11.34 1.35 -12.73
C SER A 467 11.90 0.41 -11.67
N SER A 468 12.07 -0.87 -12.03
CA SER A 468 12.83 -1.83 -11.22
C SER A 468 14.30 -1.43 -11.10
N ASP A 469 14.98 -1.92 -10.06
CA ASP A 469 16.41 -1.73 -9.76
C ASP A 469 17.41 -2.27 -10.82
N ILE A 470 16.96 -2.66 -12.02
CA ILE A 470 17.77 -3.35 -13.05
C ILE A 470 17.96 -2.46 -14.31
N GLY A 471 17.84 -1.14 -14.17
CA GLY A 471 18.31 -0.16 -15.17
C GLY A 471 19.76 0.26 -14.90
N GLY A 472 20.46 0.82 -15.89
CA GLY A 472 21.86 1.30 -15.79
C GLY A 472 22.08 2.50 -14.86
N GLY A 473 21.62 2.39 -13.62
CA GLY A 473 21.85 3.30 -12.49
C GLY A 473 20.82 3.12 -11.38
N PRO A 474 21.16 3.50 -10.14
CA PRO A 474 22.23 2.96 -9.30
C PRO A 474 21.78 1.63 -8.64
N TYR A 475 22.76 0.80 -8.28
CA TYR A 475 22.66 -0.39 -7.42
C TYR A 475 21.66 -0.24 -6.27
N PRO A 476 21.09 -1.35 -5.72
CA PRO A 476 20.23 -1.28 -4.55
C PRO A 476 20.92 -0.51 -3.42
N ARG A 477 20.52 0.75 -3.21
CA ARG A 477 20.96 1.61 -2.10
C ARG A 477 20.26 1.21 -0.80
N ARG A 478 19.94 -0.07 -0.65
CA ARG A 478 19.38 -0.59 0.57
C ARG A 478 20.46 -0.49 1.61
N PHE A 479 20.13 0.14 2.72
CA PHE A 479 20.97 0.12 3.89
C PHE A 479 21.15 -1.34 4.31
N GLN A 480 22.34 -1.89 4.10
CA GLN A 480 22.71 -3.20 4.59
C GLN A 480 23.43 -3.00 5.92
N ARG A 481 22.91 -3.67 6.95
CA ARG A 481 23.50 -3.67 8.29
C ARG A 481 24.82 -4.44 8.19
N ASP A 482 25.93 -3.74 8.33
CA ASP A 482 27.26 -4.34 8.45
C ASP A 482 27.43 -5.00 9.83
N GLU A 483 28.38 -5.92 9.99
CA GLU A 483 28.67 -6.58 11.29
C GLU A 483 28.98 -5.56 12.39
N SER A 484 29.47 -4.39 12.01
CA SER A 484 29.76 -3.28 12.92
C SER A 484 28.50 -2.65 13.57
N TRP A 485 27.30 -2.97 13.07
CA TRP A 485 25.99 -2.47 13.55
C TRP A 485 25.24 -3.42 14.51
N GLN A 486 25.94 -4.36 15.16
CA GLN A 486 25.36 -5.32 16.12
C GLN A 486 24.74 -4.64 17.36
N GLN A 487 25.29 -3.52 17.85
CA GLN A 487 24.74 -2.74 18.97
C GLN A 487 24.17 -1.42 18.45
N THR A 488 22.90 -1.42 18.04
CA THR A 488 22.23 -0.26 17.44
C THR A 488 20.87 -0.02 18.08
N CYS A 489 20.47 1.25 18.15
CA CYS A 489 19.09 1.63 18.48
C CYS A 489 18.23 1.58 17.22
N GLU A 490 17.17 0.77 17.23
CA GLU A 490 16.22 0.67 16.12
C GLU A 490 14.92 1.37 16.51
N ILE A 491 14.61 2.47 15.84
CA ILE A 491 13.43 3.28 16.08
C ILE A 491 12.43 3.01 14.97
N LEU A 492 11.39 2.26 15.30
CA LEU A 492 10.28 1.94 14.40
C LEU A 492 9.29 3.10 14.39
N VAL A 493 9.05 3.68 13.23
CA VAL A 493 8.15 4.82 13.07
C VAL A 493 6.92 4.40 12.29
N ALA A 494 5.75 4.55 12.91
CA ALA A 494 4.45 4.28 12.30
C ALA A 494 3.39 5.25 12.85
N GLU A 495 2.63 5.88 11.98
CA GLU A 495 1.55 6.79 12.33
C GLU A 495 0.50 6.08 13.19
N GLY A 496 0.07 6.73 14.27
CA GLY A 496 -0.94 6.19 15.18
C GLY A 496 -0.46 5.11 16.14
N CYS A 497 0.83 4.73 16.13
CA CYS A 497 1.37 3.84 17.15
C CYS A 497 1.49 4.53 18.51
N THR A 498 1.54 3.77 19.59
CA THR A 498 1.82 4.32 20.93
C THR A 498 3.32 4.61 21.06
N ASN A 499 3.66 5.84 21.47
CA ASN A 499 5.04 6.24 21.71
C ASN A 499 5.69 5.43 22.84
N SER A 500 6.86 4.86 22.57
CA SER A 500 7.69 4.23 23.61
C SER A 500 8.26 5.29 24.56
N PRO A 501 8.23 5.07 25.88
CA PRO A 501 8.78 6.03 26.83
C PRO A 501 10.30 6.15 26.64
N SER A 502 10.85 7.35 26.85
CA SER A 502 12.30 7.60 26.76
C SER A 502 13.12 6.75 27.72
N ALA A 503 12.53 6.29 28.83
CA ALA A 503 13.14 5.38 29.79
C ALA A 503 13.40 3.96 29.24
N ALA A 504 12.76 3.56 28.14
CA ALA A 504 12.98 2.26 27.50
C ALA A 504 14.31 2.20 26.72
N ILE A 505 14.94 3.36 26.47
CA ILE A 505 16.21 3.45 25.76
C ILE A 505 17.34 3.11 26.72
N THR A 506 18.22 2.20 26.30
CA THR A 506 19.45 1.83 27.02
C THR A 506 20.67 1.88 26.09
N ALA A 507 21.87 2.00 26.66
CA ALA A 507 23.12 2.02 25.89
C ALA A 507 23.42 0.70 25.14
N ALA A 508 22.77 -0.41 25.51
CA ALA A 508 22.95 -1.72 24.87
C ALA A 508 22.22 -1.86 23.51
N GLY A 509 21.45 -0.83 23.11
CA GLY A 509 20.55 -0.88 21.96
C GLY A 509 19.16 -1.36 22.38
N ALA A 510 18.12 -0.74 21.82
CA ALA A 510 16.72 -1.08 22.05
C ALA A 510 15.93 -0.91 20.76
N VAL A 511 14.87 -1.71 20.60
CA VAL A 511 13.83 -1.50 19.60
C VAL A 511 12.73 -0.68 20.24
N VAL A 512 12.50 0.54 19.75
CA VAL A 512 11.51 1.48 20.30
C VAL A 512 10.59 1.98 19.21
N ALA A 513 9.35 2.32 19.56
CA ALA A 513 8.34 2.80 18.62
C ALA A 513 8.07 4.30 18.79
N ALA A 514 7.87 5.00 17.67
CA ALA A 514 7.52 6.42 17.61
C ALA A 514 6.38 6.67 16.60
N ASN A 515 5.42 7.51 16.99
CA ASN A 515 4.23 7.81 16.23
C ASN A 515 4.44 8.89 15.17
N ASN A 516 5.52 9.66 15.29
CA ASN A 516 5.92 10.69 14.38
C ASN A 516 7.45 10.83 14.37
N LEU A 517 7.94 11.54 13.36
CA LEU A 517 9.37 11.72 13.12
C LEU A 517 10.06 12.66 14.14
N PRO A 518 9.44 13.77 14.58
CA PRO A 518 9.99 14.59 15.66
C PRO A 518 10.22 13.81 16.96
N TYR A 519 9.28 12.94 17.35
CA TYR A 519 9.43 12.07 18.52
C TYR A 519 10.52 11.02 18.32
N ALA A 520 10.63 10.46 17.11
CA ALA A 520 11.74 9.56 16.76
C ALA A 520 13.11 10.26 16.92
N PHE A 521 13.22 11.53 16.53
CA PHE A 521 14.43 12.33 16.73
C PHE A 521 14.72 12.60 18.22
N HIS A 522 13.70 12.82 19.04
CA HIS A 522 13.86 12.94 20.49
C HIS A 522 14.38 11.63 21.13
N LEU A 523 13.85 10.47 20.71
CA LEU A 523 14.34 9.15 21.16
C LEU A 523 15.79 8.93 20.71
N TRP A 524 16.12 9.25 19.46
CA TRP A 524 17.49 9.20 18.94
C TRP A 524 18.46 10.05 19.77
N ALA A 525 18.08 11.28 20.12
CA ALA A 525 18.90 12.13 20.95
C ALA A 525 19.13 11.54 22.36
N THR A 526 18.09 10.97 22.97
CA THR A 526 18.20 10.31 24.27
C THR A 526 19.17 9.12 24.22
N TYR A 527 19.14 8.34 23.14
CA TYR A 527 20.08 7.23 22.92
C TYR A 527 21.52 7.70 22.76
N CYS A 528 21.74 8.75 21.97
CA CYS A 528 23.07 9.33 21.78
C CYS A 528 23.69 9.76 23.12
N ASP A 529 22.93 10.43 23.99
CA ASP A 529 23.44 10.83 25.31
C ASP A 529 23.87 9.65 26.18
N GLN A 530 23.09 8.56 26.19
CA GLN A 530 23.43 7.38 26.99
C GLN A 530 24.68 6.68 26.48
N VAL A 531 24.84 6.55 25.16
CA VAL A 531 26.00 5.89 24.55
C VAL A 531 27.26 6.75 24.69
N LEU A 532 27.14 8.06 24.51
CA LEU A 532 28.25 9.00 24.70
C LEU A 532 28.72 9.02 26.16
N ASN A 533 27.80 9.00 27.13
CA ASN A 533 28.14 8.89 28.55
C ASN A 533 28.82 7.54 28.89
N ALA A 534 28.53 6.49 28.14
CA ALA A 534 29.19 5.19 28.25
C ALA A 534 30.52 5.09 27.47
N GLY A 535 30.92 6.14 26.74
CA GLY A 535 32.14 6.16 25.93
C GLY A 535 32.05 5.38 24.61
N GLY A 536 30.84 5.05 24.15
CA GLY A 536 30.58 4.32 22.90
C GLY A 536 30.34 5.23 21.69
N LYS A 537 30.32 4.61 20.50
CA LYS A 537 29.93 5.27 19.23
C LYS A 537 28.43 5.04 18.99
N PRO A 538 27.56 6.08 19.00
CA PRO A 538 26.13 5.88 18.79
C PRO A 538 25.84 5.50 17.34
N ARG A 539 25.10 4.40 17.16
CA ARG A 539 24.64 3.92 15.86
C ARG A 539 23.13 3.68 15.91
N GLY A 540 22.38 4.26 14.99
CA GLY A 540 20.92 4.20 14.99
C GLY A 540 20.32 3.93 13.62
N LEU A 541 19.18 3.25 13.63
CA LEU A 541 18.36 3.00 12.47
C LEU A 541 16.94 3.49 12.76
N ILE A 542 16.50 4.53 12.05
CA ILE A 542 15.10 4.95 12.03
C ILE A 542 14.43 4.27 10.84
N ARG A 543 13.47 3.38 11.10
CA ARG A 543 12.77 2.60 10.09
C ARG A 543 11.31 3.04 10.02
N LEU A 544 10.92 3.56 8.85
CA LEU A 544 9.55 4.00 8.58
C LEU A 544 8.75 2.78 8.07
N LEU A 545 7.75 2.36 8.84
CA LEU A 545 7.01 1.12 8.62
C LEU A 545 5.70 1.30 7.84
N ASP A 546 5.30 2.52 7.53
CA ASP A 546 4.06 2.82 6.81
C ASP A 546 4.23 3.87 5.69
N ASN A 547 3.20 3.99 4.85
CA ASN A 547 3.14 4.99 3.80
C ASN A 547 2.68 6.38 4.32
N GLY A 548 2.89 6.64 5.62
CA GLY A 548 2.47 7.87 6.29
C GLY A 548 3.14 9.11 5.72
N CYS A 549 2.52 10.25 6.00
CA CYS A 549 3.11 11.56 5.73
C CYS A 549 3.61 12.15 7.04
N TYR A 550 4.93 12.33 7.12
CA TYR A 550 5.59 12.81 8.33
C TYR A 550 6.05 14.24 8.13
N ALA A 551 5.46 15.15 8.90
CA ALA A 551 5.97 16.50 9.02
C ALA A 551 7.27 16.48 9.83
N LEU A 552 8.31 17.11 9.30
CA LEU A 552 9.61 17.25 9.95
C LEU A 552 9.65 18.44 10.92
N THR A 553 8.59 19.24 10.99
CA THR A 553 8.46 20.38 11.89
C THR A 553 7.26 20.23 12.79
N ASP A 554 7.42 20.66 14.03
CA ASP A 554 6.28 21.00 14.88
C ASP A 554 5.74 22.39 14.46
N GLN A 555 4.57 22.81 14.97
CA GLN A 555 3.95 24.10 14.65
C GLN A 555 4.86 25.34 14.90
N ALA A 556 5.98 25.15 15.61
CA ALA A 556 7.01 26.17 15.91
C ALA A 556 8.23 26.18 14.95
N GLY A 557 8.24 25.40 13.87
CA GLY A 557 9.12 25.64 12.71
C GLY A 557 10.54 25.04 12.72
N ALA A 558 10.98 24.30 13.74
CA ALA A 558 12.27 23.59 13.68
C ALA A 558 12.32 22.35 14.58
N ALA A 559 12.49 21.16 13.99
CA ALA A 559 13.04 19.99 14.69
C ALA A 559 14.35 19.58 14.00
N PRO A 560 15.49 20.20 14.35
CA PRO A 560 16.77 19.81 13.78
C PRO A 560 17.11 18.37 14.20
N LEU A 561 17.40 17.50 13.23
CA LEU A 561 17.99 16.20 13.53
C LEU A 561 19.38 16.44 14.12
N TRP A 562 19.56 16.04 15.37
CA TRP A 562 20.85 16.12 16.07
C TRP A 562 21.73 14.92 15.74
N LEU A 563 22.97 15.18 15.29
CA LEU A 563 23.98 14.15 15.04
C LEU A 563 25.29 14.52 15.75
N PRO A 564 25.66 13.81 16.83
CA PRO A 564 26.94 14.04 17.50
C PRO A 564 28.14 13.64 16.62
N PRO A 565 29.34 14.17 16.92
CA PRO A 565 30.56 13.78 16.21
C PRO A 565 30.76 12.26 16.29
N THR A 566 31.02 11.61 15.16
CA THR A 566 31.17 10.15 15.00
C THR A 566 29.89 9.31 15.05
N ALA A 567 28.70 9.91 15.25
CA ALA A 567 27.45 9.17 15.20
C ALA A 567 27.11 8.69 13.78
N GLU A 568 26.51 7.50 13.67
CA GLU A 568 25.96 6.99 12.41
C GLU A 568 24.45 6.79 12.55
N LEU A 569 23.66 7.45 11.71
CA LEU A 569 22.21 7.30 11.66
C LEU A 569 21.77 6.98 10.24
N ALA A 570 21.01 5.91 10.08
CA ALA A 570 20.33 5.59 8.85
C ALA A 570 18.83 5.83 9.01
N LEU A 571 18.22 6.59 8.10
CA LEU A 571 16.77 6.72 7.99
C LEU A 571 16.32 5.96 6.74
N VAL A 572 15.54 4.90 6.95
CA VAL A 572 15.22 3.91 5.92
C VAL A 572 13.72 3.67 5.91
N ALA A 573 13.15 3.54 4.73
CA ALA A 573 11.78 3.05 4.56
C ALA A 573 11.80 1.52 4.52
N GLU A 574 10.82 0.87 5.13
CA GLU A 574 10.65 -0.58 4.99
C GLU A 574 10.38 -0.97 3.54
N ASP A 575 10.72 -2.20 3.15
CA ASP A 575 10.56 -2.65 1.77
C ASP A 575 9.08 -2.58 1.33
N GLY A 576 8.84 -1.92 0.19
CA GLY A 576 7.48 -1.68 -0.32
C GLY A 576 6.77 -0.49 0.32
N VAL A 577 7.38 0.13 1.33
CA VAL A 577 6.89 1.31 2.00
C VAL A 577 7.53 2.56 1.38
N GLN A 578 6.70 3.58 1.14
CA GLN A 578 7.15 4.86 0.61
C GLN A 578 6.59 5.98 1.51
N PRO A 579 7.26 6.25 2.63
CA PRO A 579 6.88 7.35 3.49
C PRO A 579 7.13 8.67 2.75
N THR A 580 6.30 9.66 3.04
CA THR A 580 6.49 11.02 2.51
C THR A 580 6.97 11.92 3.63
N LEU A 581 8.16 12.50 3.46
CA LEU A 581 8.68 13.50 4.38
C LEU A 581 8.33 14.89 3.87
N ILE A 582 7.73 15.70 4.74
CA ILE A 582 7.36 17.08 4.45
C ILE A 582 8.25 17.99 5.30
N GLY A 583 9.19 18.69 4.65
CA GLY A 583 10.05 19.69 5.29
C GLY A 583 9.44 21.10 5.22
N HIS A 584 9.86 21.99 6.13
CA HIS A 584 9.52 23.43 6.06
C HIS A 584 10.14 24.04 4.81
N ASP A 585 9.33 24.67 3.96
CA ASP A 585 9.73 25.16 2.62
C ASP A 585 10.47 24.10 1.76
N GLY A 586 10.23 22.81 2.02
CA GLY A 586 10.88 21.71 1.32
C GLY A 586 12.34 21.46 1.72
N GLN A 587 12.83 22.05 2.81
CA GLN A 587 14.20 21.85 3.31
C GLN A 587 14.25 20.85 4.47
N PHE A 588 15.26 19.98 4.44
CA PHE A 588 15.65 19.09 5.54
C PHE A 588 17.04 19.52 6.02
N SER A 589 17.13 20.09 7.22
CA SER A 589 18.37 20.55 7.82
C SER A 589 18.89 19.56 8.85
N VAL A 590 20.15 19.14 8.70
CA VAL A 590 20.88 18.33 9.68
C VAL A 590 21.86 19.24 10.42
N VAL A 591 21.80 19.26 11.74
CA VAL A 591 22.67 20.10 12.57
C VAL A 591 23.74 19.23 13.22
N PHE A 592 25.00 19.53 12.91
CA PHE A 592 26.16 18.95 13.57
C PHE A 592 26.61 19.91 14.67
N GLU A 593 26.67 19.44 15.91
CA GLU A 593 27.12 20.27 17.03
C GLU A 593 28.46 19.76 17.57
N GLN A 594 29.41 20.68 17.74
CA GLN A 594 30.62 20.44 18.54
C GLN A 594 30.26 20.74 20.00
N HIS A 595 30.28 19.70 20.82
CA HIS A 595 29.71 19.59 22.16
C HIS A 595 30.02 20.75 23.13
N THR A 596 28.97 21.42 23.66
CA THR A 596 28.94 22.04 25.02
C THR A 596 27.51 22.11 25.58
N GLY A 597 27.04 21.10 26.36
CA GLY A 597 25.81 21.16 27.18
C GLY A 597 24.66 20.18 26.84
N PRO A 598 23.68 19.93 27.76
CA PRO A 598 22.65 18.89 27.59
C PRO A 598 21.44 19.37 26.78
N LEU A 599 21.29 18.80 25.57
CA LEU A 599 20.35 19.18 24.52
C LEU A 599 18.92 18.60 24.70
N VAL A 600 18.75 17.54 25.50
CA VAL A 600 17.46 16.85 25.74
C VAL A 600 16.39 17.80 26.27
N ALA A 601 16.76 18.75 27.13
CA ALA A 601 15.83 19.74 27.65
C ALA A 601 15.36 20.76 26.60
N ALA A 602 16.12 20.98 25.52
CA ALA A 602 15.73 21.87 24.43
C ALA A 602 14.78 21.18 23.43
N LEU A 603 15.06 19.93 23.06
CA LEU A 603 14.17 19.13 22.19
C LEU A 603 12.86 18.77 22.88
N ALA A 604 12.87 18.48 24.19
CA ALA A 604 11.66 18.18 24.95
C ALA A 604 10.77 19.41 25.20
N ARG A 605 11.33 20.63 25.28
CA ARG A 605 10.56 21.88 25.47
C ARG A 605 9.75 22.29 24.24
N GLY A 606 10.16 21.86 23.04
CA GLY A 606 9.43 22.14 21.79
C GLY A 606 8.09 21.42 21.67
N ALA A 607 7.87 20.34 22.44
CA ALA A 607 6.68 19.49 22.34
C ALA A 607 5.59 19.77 23.40
N SER A 608 5.74 20.80 24.26
CA SER A 608 4.85 20.98 25.42
C SER A 608 4.41 22.40 25.77
N GLN A 609 4.76 23.45 25.03
CA GLN A 609 4.33 24.82 25.40
C GLN A 609 3.89 25.66 24.20
N ALA A 610 2.56 25.77 24.04
CA ALA A 610 1.93 26.97 23.51
C ALA A 610 1.66 27.94 24.68
N ALA A 611 2.30 29.11 24.66
CA ALA A 611 1.83 30.38 25.24
C ALA A 611 2.84 31.52 24.92
N ASP A 612 2.45 32.38 23.96
CA ASP A 612 2.80 33.79 23.66
C ASP A 612 4.24 34.37 23.84
N PRO A 613 4.65 35.36 23.01
CA PRO A 613 4.28 35.71 21.63
C PRO A 613 5.44 35.60 20.62
#